data_AF-A0A956YMU1-F1
#
_entry.id   AF-A0A956YMU1-F1
#
_cell.length_a   1.000
_cell.length_b   1.000
_cell.length_c   1.000
_cell.angle_alpha   90.00
_cell.angle_beta   90.00
_cell.angle_gamma   90.00
#
_symmetry.space_group_name_H-M   'P 1'
#
loop_
_entity.id
_entity.type
_entity.pdbx_description
1 polymer ?
#
loop_
_entity_poly.entity_id
_entity_poly.type
_entity_poly.pdbx_seq_one_letter_code
_entity_poly.pdbx_strand_id
1 'polypeptide(L)'
;IFVSLGIFGGMVAANVGSGIDVVTFIILTLMFGINEKISTPTTVIIMGINSLVGFFLHGVVAQDIDPEVWKYWLVAVPIVIVGAPFGAFVGSKISRDAVIIFLATLISIELVTTLWLVPFTAVMWQVTIIATVIFSACFAAMLYYRHNYLPRWLTKTGEHLE
;
A
#
# COMPACT_ATOMS: atom_id res chain seq x y z
N ILE A 1 12.74 -20.34 1.69
CA ILE A 1 11.37 -19.94 1.24
C ILE A 1 11.09 -18.49 1.59
N PHE A 2 10.99 -18.09 2.87
CA PHE A 2 10.67 -16.71 3.25
C PHE A 2 11.67 -15.66 2.74
N VAL A 3 12.98 -15.91 2.86
CA VAL A 3 14.02 -15.01 2.34
C VAL A 3 13.94 -14.87 0.81
N SER A 4 13.70 -15.98 0.11
CA SER A 4 13.58 -16.02 -1.35
C SER A 4 12.36 -15.23 -1.85
N LEU A 5 11.22 -15.39 -1.16
CA LEU A 5 10.00 -14.61 -1.42
C LEU A 5 10.20 -13.13 -1.09
N GLY A 6 10.93 -12.80 -0.03
CA GLY A 6 11.27 -11.42 0.34
C GLY A 6 12.14 -10.72 -0.72
N ILE A 7 13.16 -11.39 -1.24
CA ILE A 7 14.01 -10.85 -2.31
C ILE A 7 13.20 -10.63 -3.59
N PHE A 8 12.37 -11.60 -3.98
CA PHE A 8 11.52 -11.48 -5.17
C PHE A 8 10.49 -10.35 -5.00
N GLY A 9 9.83 -10.28 -3.85
CA GLY A 9 8.90 -9.19 -3.52
C GLY A 9 9.58 -7.82 -3.53
N GLY A 10 10.79 -7.72 -2.97
CA GLY A 10 11.59 -6.49 -3.00
C GLY A 10 11.99 -6.04 -4.41
N MET A 11 12.35 -6.98 -5.29
CA MET A 11 12.63 -6.66 -6.70
C MET A 11 11.39 -6.15 -7.43
N VAL A 12 10.22 -6.74 -7.18
CA VAL A 12 8.96 -6.26 -7.75
C VAL A 12 8.62 -4.89 -7.19
N ALA A 13 8.77 -4.68 -5.88
CA ALA A 13 8.53 -3.40 -5.22
C ALA A 13 9.42 -2.26 -5.77
N ALA A 14 10.70 -2.54 -5.99
CA ALA A 14 11.65 -1.57 -6.54
C ALA A 14 11.28 -1.11 -7.97
N ASN A 15 10.66 -1.98 -8.78
CA ASN A 15 10.25 -1.65 -10.15
C ASN A 15 8.85 -1.01 -10.23
N VAL A 16 7.94 -1.37 -9.34
CA VAL A 16 6.53 -0.92 -9.36
C VAL A 16 6.33 0.38 -8.57
N GLY A 17 7.21 0.71 -7.60
CA GLY A 17 7.11 1.91 -6.77
C GLY A 17 6.01 1.80 -5.70
N SER A 18 5.45 2.95 -5.27
CA SER A 18 4.46 3.03 -4.16
C SER A 18 3.17 2.22 -4.41
N GLY A 19 2.87 1.84 -5.65
CA GLY A 19 1.69 1.03 -5.97
C GLY A 19 1.70 -0.36 -5.32
N ILE A 20 2.88 -0.96 -5.12
CA ILE A 20 3.02 -2.28 -4.46
C ILE A 20 2.55 -2.26 -3.00
N ASP A 21 2.62 -1.09 -2.38
CA ASP A 21 2.30 -0.90 -0.98
C ASP A 21 0.79 -0.93 -0.76
N VAL A 22 0.02 -0.34 -1.68
CA VAL A 22 -1.44 -0.43 -1.72
C VAL A 22 -1.91 -1.86 -1.99
N VAL A 23 -1.19 -2.59 -2.85
CA VAL A 23 -1.48 -4.01 -3.13
C VAL A 23 -1.28 -4.87 -1.88
N THR A 24 -0.22 -4.61 -1.12
CA THR A 24 0.02 -5.28 0.17
C THR A 24 -1.14 -5.03 1.14
N PHE A 25 -1.65 -3.80 1.21
CA PHE A 25 -2.84 -3.47 2.00
C PHE A 25 -4.11 -4.19 1.52
N ILE A 26 -4.33 -4.24 0.21
CA ILE A 26 -5.45 -4.98 -0.41
C ILE A 26 -5.38 -6.46 -0.08
N ILE A 27 -4.19 -7.08 -0.15
CA ILE A 27 -4.02 -8.51 0.17
C ILE A 27 -4.34 -8.75 1.66
N LEU A 28 -3.83 -7.95 2.58
CA LEU A 28 -4.09 -8.12 4.01
C LEU A 28 -5.57 -7.95 4.37
N THR A 29 -6.25 -6.98 3.76
CA THR A 29 -7.65 -6.68 4.06
C THR A 29 -8.63 -7.60 3.33
N LEU A 30 -8.43 -7.85 2.03
CA LEU A 30 -9.37 -8.62 1.22
C LEU A 30 -9.05 -10.12 1.13
N MET A 31 -7.78 -10.51 1.08
CA MET A 31 -7.41 -11.93 0.99
C MET A 31 -7.42 -12.59 2.37
N PHE A 32 -6.83 -11.93 3.38
CA PHE A 32 -6.78 -12.46 4.74
C PHE A 32 -7.97 -12.03 5.62
N GLY A 33 -8.81 -11.10 5.14
CA GLY A 33 -9.99 -10.65 5.88
C GLY A 33 -9.67 -9.96 7.21
N ILE A 34 -8.45 -9.44 7.36
CA ILE A 34 -8.00 -8.79 8.60
C ILE A 34 -8.66 -7.42 8.70
N ASN A 35 -9.19 -7.10 9.88
CA ASN A 35 -9.78 -5.81 10.18
C ASN A 35 -8.82 -4.67 9.77
N GLU A 36 -9.34 -3.71 9.03
CA GLU A 36 -8.61 -2.59 8.44
C GLU A 36 -7.89 -1.76 9.52
N LYS A 37 -8.48 -1.67 10.73
CA LYS A 37 -7.84 -1.02 11.89
C LYS A 37 -6.48 -1.62 12.26
N ILE A 38 -6.26 -2.91 11.99
CA ILE A 38 -5.02 -3.63 12.26
C ILE A 38 -4.14 -3.68 11.00
N SER A 39 -4.77 -3.85 9.83
CA SER A 39 -4.06 -3.93 8.55
C SER A 39 -3.35 -2.62 8.19
N THR A 40 -3.99 -1.46 8.38
CA THR A 40 -3.40 -0.15 8.04
C THR A 40 -2.10 0.16 8.78
N PRO A 41 -2.01 0.08 10.13
CA PRO A 41 -0.73 0.33 10.81
C PRO A 41 0.33 -0.72 10.44
N THR A 42 -0.06 -1.97 10.21
CA THR A 42 0.86 -3.04 9.78
C THR A 42 1.50 -2.72 8.44
N THR A 43 0.69 -2.31 7.45
CA THR A 43 1.20 -1.96 6.11
C THR A 43 2.08 -0.73 6.14
N VAL A 44 1.73 0.29 6.92
CA VAL A 44 2.54 1.51 7.04
C VAL A 44 3.93 1.20 7.63
N ILE A 45 4.04 0.27 8.58
CA ILE A 45 5.34 -0.18 9.10
C ILE A 45 6.15 -0.88 8.01
N ILE A 46 5.53 -1.78 7.24
CA ILE A 46 6.19 -2.48 6.12
C ILE A 46 6.70 -1.47 5.09
N MET A 47 5.87 -0.47 4.74
CA MET A 47 6.22 0.63 3.82
C MET A 47 7.41 1.46 4.35
N GLY A 48 7.40 1.79 5.65
CA GLY A 48 8.49 2.54 6.28
C GLY A 48 9.82 1.78 6.26
N ILE A 49 9.80 0.48 6.56
CA ILE A 49 10.99 -0.37 6.47
C ILE A 49 11.49 -0.46 5.03
N ASN A 50 10.59 -0.65 4.06
CA ASN A 50 10.95 -0.71 2.65
C ASN A 50 11.61 0.60 2.17
N SER A 51 11.06 1.75 2.58
CA SER A 51 11.65 3.07 2.30
C SER A 51 13.04 3.22 2.93
N LEU A 52 13.23 2.80 4.18
CA LEU A 52 14.53 2.88 4.86
C LEU A 52 15.58 2.02 4.17
N VAL A 53 15.24 0.78 3.81
CA VAL A 53 16.15 -0.14 3.11
C VAL A 53 16.45 0.37 1.70
N GLY A 54 15.44 0.81 0.96
CA GLY A 54 15.59 1.35 -0.39
C GLY A 54 16.49 2.59 -0.41
N PHE A 55 16.28 3.51 0.53
CA PHE A 55 17.10 4.72 0.67
C PHE A 55 18.52 4.40 1.17
N PHE A 56 18.69 3.41 2.05
CA PHE A 56 20.03 2.98 2.47
C PHE A 56 20.82 2.37 1.30
N LEU A 57 20.19 1.51 0.50
CA LEU A 57 20.86 0.89 -0.65
C LEU A 57 21.23 1.93 -1.72
N HIS A 58 20.32 2.79 -2.13
CA HIS A 58 20.58 3.77 -3.19
C HIS A 58 21.41 4.95 -2.67
N GLY A 59 21.08 5.43 -1.47
CA GLY A 59 21.70 6.61 -0.87
C GLY A 59 23.06 6.37 -0.20
N VAL A 60 23.36 5.15 0.28
CA VAL A 60 24.64 4.83 0.92
C VAL A 60 25.49 3.89 0.07
N VAL A 61 24.91 2.85 -0.53
CA VAL A 61 25.69 1.84 -1.28
C VAL A 61 25.91 2.26 -2.72
N ALA A 62 24.85 2.62 -3.45
CA ALA A 62 24.93 2.95 -4.87
C ALA A 62 25.35 4.41 -5.15
N GLN A 63 25.11 5.33 -4.19
CA GLN A 63 25.41 6.76 -4.32
C GLN A 63 24.77 7.42 -5.56
N ASP A 64 23.60 6.92 -5.97
CA ASP A 64 22.90 7.32 -7.20
C ASP A 64 21.73 8.28 -6.95
N ILE A 65 21.59 8.78 -5.72
CA ILE A 65 20.54 9.71 -5.32
C ILE A 65 21.00 11.16 -5.50
N ASP A 66 20.21 11.95 -6.22
CA ASP A 66 20.42 13.39 -6.35
C ASP A 66 20.36 14.09 -4.97
N PRO A 67 21.27 15.05 -4.68
CA PRO A 67 21.25 15.81 -3.43
C PRO A 67 19.90 16.45 -3.07
N GLU A 68 19.05 16.75 -4.06
CA GLU A 68 17.70 17.28 -3.84
C GLU A 68 16.76 16.23 -3.25
N VAL A 69 16.82 14.99 -3.75
CA VAL A 69 16.02 13.85 -3.25
C VAL A 69 16.42 13.51 -1.81
N TRP A 70 17.69 13.67 -1.46
CA TRP A 70 18.17 13.52 -0.09
C TRP A 70 17.48 14.49 0.88
N LYS A 71 17.29 15.75 0.47
CA LYS A 71 16.58 16.76 1.27
C LYS A 71 15.10 16.43 1.42
N TYR A 72 14.44 15.98 0.34
CA TYR A 72 13.04 15.57 0.40
C TYR A 72 12.81 14.41 1.36
N TRP A 73 13.71 13.41 1.33
CA TRP A 73 13.63 12.29 2.26
C TRP A 73 13.79 12.74 3.72
N LEU A 74 14.78 13.59 4.01
CA LEU A 74 15.00 14.12 5.36
C LEU A 74 13.81 14.92 5.90
N VAL A 75 13.10 15.67 5.04
CA VAL A 75 11.89 16.40 5.43
C VAL A 75 10.70 15.45 5.67
N ALA A 76 10.62 14.35 4.91
CA ALA A 76 9.55 13.36 5.06
C ALA A 76 9.66 12.53 6.34
N VAL A 77 10.88 12.21 6.80
CA VAL A 77 11.14 11.39 8.00
C VAL A 77 10.36 11.87 9.25
N PRO A 78 10.48 13.13 9.72
CA PRO A 78 9.77 13.59 10.91
C PRO A 78 8.25 13.59 10.72
N ILE A 79 7.78 13.86 9.50
CA ILE A 79 6.34 13.87 9.16
C ILE A 79 5.78 12.45 9.30
N VAL A 80 6.49 11.44 8.82
CA VAL A 80 6.05 10.03 8.93
C VAL A 80 6.15 9.53 10.38
N ILE A 81 7.22 9.87 11.10
CA ILE A 81 7.40 9.44 12.51
C ILE A 81 6.25 9.92 13.40
N VAL A 82 5.73 11.13 13.17
CA VAL A 82 4.60 11.67 13.95
C VAL A 82 3.26 11.28 13.31
N GLY A 83 3.16 11.39 11.99
CA GLY A 83 1.93 11.20 11.24
C GLY A 83 1.43 9.76 11.25
N ALA A 84 2.31 8.76 11.14
CA ALA A 84 1.90 7.35 11.13
C ALA A 84 1.29 6.88 12.48
N PRO A 85 1.93 7.15 13.64
CA PRO A 85 1.32 6.84 14.94
C PRO A 85 0.04 7.63 15.20
N PHE A 86 -0.01 8.91 14.80
CA PHE A 86 -1.20 9.74 14.95
C PHE A 86 -2.37 9.21 14.10
N GLY A 87 -2.11 8.86 12.84
CA GLY A 87 -3.09 8.26 11.95
C GLY A 87 -3.61 6.92 12.49
N ALA A 88 -2.73 6.07 13.01
CA ALA A 88 -3.12 4.81 13.65
C ALA A 88 -3.96 5.03 14.92
N PHE A 89 -3.61 6.02 15.74
CA PHE A 89 -4.37 6.38 16.94
C PHE A 89 -5.78 6.87 16.60
N VAL A 90 -5.90 7.78 15.64
CA VAL A 90 -7.21 8.28 15.17
C VAL A 90 -8.02 7.15 14.54
N GLY A 91 -7.40 6.31 13.70
CA GLY A 91 -8.04 5.14 13.09
C GLY A 91 -8.54 4.11 14.10
N SER A 92 -7.88 3.98 15.27
CA SER A 92 -8.35 3.09 16.33
C SER A 92 -9.67 3.54 16.95
N LYS A 93 -9.91 4.87 17.05
CA LYS A 93 -11.09 5.48 17.68
C LYS A 93 -12.29 5.63 16.76
N ILE A 94 -12.09 5.65 15.44
CA ILE A 94 -13.15 5.84 14.44
C ILE A 94 -13.79 4.49 14.08
N SER A 95 -15.03 4.46 13.59
CA SER A 95 -15.66 3.21 13.12
C SER A 95 -14.92 2.60 11.93
N ARG A 96 -14.97 1.28 11.78
CA ARG A 96 -14.29 0.55 10.69
C ARG A 96 -14.71 1.06 9.32
N ASP A 97 -16.01 1.30 9.15
CA ASP A 97 -16.56 1.77 7.87
C ASP A 97 -16.05 3.16 7.50
N ALA A 98 -15.88 4.06 8.47
CA ALA A 98 -15.29 5.38 8.23
C ALA A 98 -13.80 5.29 7.86
N VAL A 99 -13.03 4.35 8.44
CA VAL A 99 -11.65 4.09 8.01
C VAL A 99 -11.60 3.61 6.56
N ILE A 100 -12.50 2.71 6.16
CA ILE A 100 -12.58 2.21 4.78
C ILE A 100 -12.89 3.35 3.81
N ILE A 101 -13.92 4.15 4.11
CA ILE A 101 -14.30 5.29 3.25
C ILE A 101 -13.16 6.30 3.14
N PHE A 102 -12.47 6.58 4.26
CA PHE A 102 -11.33 7.48 4.28
C PHE A 102 -10.19 6.98 3.40
N LEU A 103 -9.77 5.73 3.55
CA LEU A 103 -8.71 5.13 2.74
C LEU A 103 -9.09 5.06 1.26
N ALA A 104 -10.31 4.66 0.93
CA ALA A 104 -10.81 4.64 -0.44
C ALA A 104 -10.82 6.03 -1.08
N THR A 105 -11.14 7.07 -0.29
CA THR A 105 -11.09 8.46 -0.73
C THR A 105 -9.64 8.89 -1.02
N LEU A 106 -8.70 8.58 -0.13
CA LEU A 106 -7.28 8.89 -0.35
C LEU A 106 -6.72 8.20 -1.59
N ILE A 107 -7.01 6.91 -1.78
CA ILE A 107 -6.57 6.16 -2.98
C ILE A 107 -7.19 6.77 -4.25
N SER A 108 -8.46 7.18 -4.19
CA SER A 108 -9.12 7.84 -5.32
C SER A 108 -8.45 9.18 -5.65
N ILE A 109 -8.11 9.98 -4.63
CA ILE A 109 -7.38 11.23 -4.80
C ILE A 109 -5.98 10.97 -5.38
N GLU A 110 -5.25 9.98 -4.88
CA GLU A 110 -3.94 9.58 -5.39
C GLU A 110 -4.01 9.22 -6.88
N LEU A 111 -5.02 8.43 -7.28
CA LEU A 111 -5.23 8.06 -8.68
C LEU A 111 -5.52 9.28 -9.55
N VAL A 112 -6.43 10.17 -9.13
CA VAL A 112 -6.78 11.38 -9.89
C VAL A 112 -5.60 12.34 -9.99
N THR A 113 -4.89 12.56 -8.88
CA THR A 113 -3.71 13.44 -8.84
C THR A 113 -2.57 12.87 -9.67
N THR A 114 -2.35 11.55 -9.66
CA THR A 114 -1.36 10.90 -10.53
C THR A 114 -1.72 11.10 -12.00
N LEU A 115 -2.99 10.94 -12.37
CA LEU A 115 -3.46 11.16 -13.74
C LEU A 115 -3.31 12.62 -14.21
N TRP A 116 -3.41 13.59 -13.29
CA TRP A 116 -3.28 15.01 -13.61
C TRP A 116 -1.81 15.46 -13.63
N LEU A 117 -1.04 15.14 -12.60
CA LEU A 117 0.29 15.70 -12.37
C LEU A 117 1.37 15.05 -13.24
N VAL A 118 1.22 13.76 -13.59
CA VAL A 118 2.23 13.01 -14.32
C VAL A 118 2.04 13.21 -15.84
N PRO A 119 3.04 13.73 -16.57
CA PRO A 119 2.97 13.83 -18.02
C PRO A 119 3.07 12.45 -18.67
N PHE A 120 1.96 11.95 -19.22
CA PHE A 120 1.94 10.63 -19.86
C PHE A 120 2.46 10.68 -21.29
N THR A 121 3.51 9.92 -21.57
CA THR A 121 3.94 9.57 -22.93
C THR A 121 3.04 8.46 -23.49
N ALA A 122 2.93 8.33 -24.82
CA ALA A 122 2.09 7.31 -25.46
C ALA A 122 2.40 5.86 -25.00
N VAL A 123 3.66 5.55 -24.70
CA VAL A 123 4.08 4.24 -24.16
C VAL A 123 3.62 4.05 -22.71
N MET A 124 3.68 5.09 -21.88
CA MET A 124 3.22 5.05 -20.49
C MET A 124 1.72 4.78 -20.41
N TRP A 125 0.92 5.37 -21.30
CA TRP A 125 -0.52 5.08 -21.39
C TRP A 125 -0.82 3.61 -21.62
N GLN A 126 -0.08 2.95 -22.52
CA GLN A 126 -0.27 1.52 -22.80
C GLN A 126 0.07 0.66 -21.58
N VAL A 127 1.19 0.93 -20.93
CA VAL A 127 1.62 0.21 -19.72
C VAL A 127 0.63 0.41 -18.58
N THR A 128 0.16 1.64 -18.35
CA THR A 128 -0.81 1.95 -17.28
C THR A 128 -2.15 1.28 -17.53
N ILE A 129 -2.67 1.26 -18.76
CA ILE A 129 -3.93 0.58 -19.09
C ILE A 129 -3.80 -0.93 -18.86
N ILE A 130 -2.74 -1.55 -19.36
CA ILE A 130 -2.51 -3.00 -19.19
C ILE A 130 -2.37 -3.35 -17.70
N ALA A 131 -1.57 -2.59 -16.95
CA ALA A 131 -1.41 -2.78 -15.52
C ALA A 131 -2.74 -2.63 -14.77
N THR A 132 -3.53 -1.59 -15.08
CA THR A 132 -4.84 -1.35 -14.45
C THR A 132 -5.82 -2.48 -14.74
N VAL A 133 -5.83 -3.01 -15.96
CA VAL A 133 -6.68 -4.15 -16.34
C VAL A 133 -6.27 -5.42 -15.61
N ILE A 134 -4.97 -5.72 -15.53
CA ILE A 134 -4.45 -6.88 -14.80
C ILE A 134 -4.77 -6.77 -13.31
N PHE A 135 -4.57 -5.60 -12.71
CA PHE A 135 -4.88 -5.37 -11.30
C PHE A 135 -6.38 -5.45 -11.01
N SER A 136 -7.22 -4.85 -11.85
CA SER A 136 -8.69 -5.00 -11.74
C SER A 136 -9.13 -6.46 -11.89
N ALA A 137 -8.54 -7.21 -12.82
CA ALA A 137 -8.86 -8.63 -13.01
C ALA A 137 -8.42 -9.47 -11.79
N CYS A 138 -7.24 -9.20 -11.24
CA CYS A 138 -6.74 -9.86 -10.03
C CYS A 138 -7.60 -9.51 -8.80
N PHE A 139 -8.02 -8.26 -8.68
CA PHE A 139 -8.93 -7.78 -7.64
C PHE A 139 -10.31 -8.45 -7.76
N ALA A 140 -10.88 -8.53 -8.97
CA ALA A 140 -12.12 -9.23 -9.23
C ALA A 140 -12.01 -10.73 -8.92
N ALA A 141 -10.88 -11.36 -9.26
CA ALA A 141 -10.61 -12.76 -8.91
C ALA A 141 -10.51 -12.97 -7.40
N MET A 142 -9.87 -12.05 -6.66
CA MET A 142 -9.84 -12.09 -5.19
C MET A 142 -11.24 -11.91 -4.59
N LEU A 143 -12.06 -10.99 -5.10
CA LEU A 143 -13.44 -10.84 -4.66
C LEU A 143 -14.28 -12.08 -4.96
N TYR A 144 -14.10 -12.70 -6.12
CA TYR A 144 -14.75 -13.95 -6.49
C TYR A 144 -14.34 -15.10 -5.57
N TYR A 145 -13.05 -15.20 -5.25
CA TYR A 145 -12.54 -16.21 -4.32
C TYR A 145 -13.08 -16.00 -2.90
N ARG A 146 -13.11 -14.75 -2.41
CA ARG A 146 -13.71 -14.39 -1.12
C ARG A 146 -15.20 -14.71 -1.07
N HIS A 147 -15.96 -14.43 -2.13
CA HIS A 147 -17.40 -14.73 -2.15
C HIS A 147 -17.70 -16.23 -2.12
N ASN A 148 -16.85 -17.06 -2.74
CA ASN A 148 -17.11 -18.51 -2.87
C ASN A 148 -16.47 -19.38 -1.79
N TYR A 149 -15.34 -18.98 -1.20
CA TYR A 149 -14.57 -19.81 -0.27
C TYR A 149 -14.49 -19.24 1.15
N LEU A 150 -14.89 -17.99 1.40
CA LEU A 150 -14.94 -17.46 2.77
C LEU A 150 -16.29 -17.80 3.43
N PRO A 151 -16.30 -18.61 4.49
CA PRO A 151 -17.53 -18.97 5.15
C PRO A 151 -18.12 -17.80 5.94
N ARG A 152 -19.45 -17.60 5.82
CA ARG A 152 -20.23 -16.49 6.42
C ARG A 152 -20.14 -16.35 7.94
N TRP A 153 -19.49 -17.27 8.67
CA TRP A 153 -19.31 -17.17 10.11
C TRP A 153 -18.15 -16.26 10.54
N LEU A 154 -17.14 -16.04 9.68
CA LEU A 154 -16.04 -15.08 9.96
C LEU A 154 -16.51 -13.62 9.93
N THR A 155 -17.58 -13.33 9.20
CA THR A 155 -18.22 -12.01 9.20
C THR A 155 -18.91 -11.69 10.53
N LYS A 156 -19.35 -12.71 11.29
CA LYS A 156 -19.99 -12.55 12.61
C LYS A 156 -18.99 -12.44 13.76
N THR A 157 -17.83 -13.09 13.68
CA THR A 157 -16.84 -13.03 14.76
C THR A 157 -16.21 -11.65 14.92
N GLY A 158 -16.24 -10.81 13.88
CA GLY A 158 -15.83 -9.40 13.95
C GLY A 158 -16.80 -8.48 14.67
N GLU A 159 -18.07 -8.87 14.88
CA GLU A 159 -19.04 -8.17 15.73
C GLU A 159 -18.90 -8.55 17.22
N HIS A 160 -18.24 -9.67 17.54
CA HIS A 160 -18.10 -10.15 18.91
C HIS A 160 -16.83 -9.66 19.63
N LEU A 161 -16.04 -8.79 18.98
CA LEU A 161 -14.87 -8.11 19.55
C LEU A 161 -15.07 -6.59 19.62
N GLU A 162 -16.32 -6.11 19.51
CA GLU A 162 -16.71 -4.72 19.81
C GLU A 162 -16.52 -4.37 21.29
#